data_AF-A0A101U5I3-F1
#
_entry.id   AF-A0A101U5I3-F1
#
_cell.length_a   1.000
_cell.length_b   1.000
_cell.length_c   1.000
_cell.angle_alpha   90.00
_cell.angle_beta   90.00
_cell.angle_gamma   90.00
#
_symmetry.space_group_name_H-M   'P 1'
#
loop_
_entity.id
_entity.type
_entity.pdbx_description
1 polymer ?
#
loop_
_entity_poly.entity_id
_entity_poly.type
_entity_poly.pdbx_seq_one_letter_code
_entity_poly.pdbx_strand_id
1 'polypeptide(L)'
;MEFRGIPFTPLTELILLNGVEALFSYCKISARSVTDAKGDSVEVYDTVTSQGMMKRFNAASGYYADREFVTESYRWFNSIWETISTEGFSS
;
A
#
# COMPACT_ATOMS: atom_id res chain seq x y z
N MET A 1 20.79 -5.71 14.20
CA MET A 1 19.96 -5.57 12.98
C MET A 1 18.72 -4.82 13.42
N GLU A 2 18.61 -3.54 13.08
CA GLU A 2 17.42 -2.75 13.43
C GLU A 2 16.35 -2.94 12.36
N PHE A 3 15.13 -3.29 12.80
CA PHE A 3 13.97 -3.45 11.94
C PHE A 3 13.06 -2.23 12.15
N ARG A 4 12.90 -1.40 11.11
CA ARG A 4 11.93 -0.30 11.09
C ARG A 4 10.68 -0.78 10.36
N GLY A 5 9.61 -1.04 11.10
CA GLY A 5 8.29 -1.37 10.57
C GLY A 5 7.25 -0.43 11.14
N ILE A 6 6.33 0.06 10.31
CA ILE A 6 5.17 0.83 10.79
C ILE A 6 4.08 -0.17 11.15
N PRO A 7 3.49 -0.13 12.36
CA PRO A 7 2.39 -1.01 12.76
C PRO A 7 1.10 -0.54 12.09
N PHE A 8 1.03 -0.75 10.77
CA PHE A 8 -0.13 -0.44 9.96
C PHE A 8 -0.41 -1.66 9.11
N THR A 9 -1.60 -2.24 9.30
CA THR A 9 -2.14 -3.25 8.39
C THR A 9 -2.62 -2.54 7.13
N PRO A 10 -1.96 -2.71 5.98
CA PRO A 10 -2.35 -2.00 4.77
C PRO A 10 -3.74 -2.43 4.31
N LEU A 11 -4.70 -1.49 4.36
CA LEU A 11 -6.06 -1.72 3.88
C LEU A 11 -6.17 -1.59 2.35
N THR A 12 -5.16 -1.01 1.70
CA THR A 12 -5.12 -0.76 0.26
C THR A 12 -3.73 -0.94 -0.30
N GLU A 13 -3.66 -1.34 -1.56
CA GLU A 13 -2.45 -1.35 -2.39
C GLU A 13 -2.63 -0.33 -3.52
N LEU A 14 -1.63 0.54 -3.69
CA LEU A 14 -1.60 1.59 -4.71
C LEU A 14 -0.26 1.52 -5.43
N ILE A 15 -0.31 1.31 -6.75
CA ILE A 15 0.87 1.29 -7.63
C ILE A 15 0.73 2.44 -8.63
N LEU A 16 1.76 3.29 -8.69
CA LEU A 16 1.83 4.44 -9.59
C LEU A 16 2.76 4.12 -10.77
N LEU A 17 2.28 4.29 -12.00
CA LEU A 17 3.03 3.97 -13.22
C LEU A 17 3.22 5.22 -14.08
N ASN A 18 4.48 5.51 -14.44
CA ASN A 18 4.90 6.49 -15.44
C ASN A 18 4.31 7.91 -15.27
N GLY A 19 3.95 8.34 -14.07
CA GLY A 19 3.34 9.66 -13.84
C GLY A 19 1.87 9.78 -14.22
N VAL A 20 1.28 8.76 -14.88
CA VAL A 20 0.01 8.93 -15.60
C VAL A 20 -1.04 7.86 -15.31
N GLU A 21 -0.67 6.77 -14.62
CA GLU A 21 -1.60 5.72 -14.24
C GLU A 21 -1.47 5.35 -12.76
N ALA A 22 -2.59 4.91 -12.19
CA ALA A 22 -2.68 4.33 -10.87
C ALA A 22 -3.42 2.99 -10.94
N LEU A 23 -2.83 1.95 -10.34
CA LEU A 23 -3.50 0.69 -10.07
C LEU A 23 -3.84 0.65 -8.57
N PHE A 24 -5.11 0.45 -8.26
CA PHE A 24 -5.59 0.47 -6.88
C PHE A 24 -6.40 -0.77 -6.56
N SER A 25 -6.14 -1.38 -5.41
CA SER A 25 -6.96 -2.45 -4.87
C SER A 25 -7.11 -2.35 -3.36
N TYR A 26 -8.24 -2.83 -2.85
CA TYR A 26 -8.41 -3.09 -1.42
C TYR A 26 -7.71 -4.39 -1.05
N CYS A 27 -6.94 -4.36 0.03
CA CYS A 27 -6.43 -5.56 0.67
C CYS A 27 -7.58 -6.24 1.41
N LYS A 28 -7.73 -7.56 1.26
CA LYS A 28 -8.64 -8.33 2.10
C LYS A 28 -7.88 -8.85 3.30
N ILE A 29 -8.47 -8.68 4.48
CA ILE A 29 -7.95 -9.29 5.70
C ILE A 29 -8.41 -10.75 5.73
N SER A 30 -7.47 -11.66 5.86
CA SER A 30 -7.74 -13.08 6.06
C SER A 30 -7.07 -13.58 7.33
N ALA A 31 -7.82 -14.27 8.16
CA ALA A 31 -7.27 -15.01 9.29
C ALA A 31 -6.55 -16.26 8.78
N ARG A 32 -5.37 -16.54 9.35
CA ARG A 32 -4.63 -17.78 9.15
C ARG A 32 -4.07 -18.25 10.49
N SER A 33 -4.05 -19.56 10.71
CA SER A 33 -3.37 -20.13 11.87
C SER A 33 -1.88 -20.24 11.58
N VAL A 34 -1.05 -19.78 12.51
CA VAL A 34 0.40 -19.97 12.49
C VAL A 34 0.84 -20.61 13.80
N THR A 35 1.88 -21.43 13.74
CA THR A 35 2.53 -21.97 14.94
C THR A 35 3.54 -20.96 15.44
N ASP A 36 3.43 -20.56 16.70
CA ASP A 36 4.40 -19.67 17.32
C ASP A 36 5.71 -20.38 17.69
N ALA A 37 6.67 -19.64 18.25
CA ALA A 37 7.96 -20.20 18.66
C ALA A 37 7.87 -21.23 19.81
N LYS A 38 6.71 -21.31 20.50
CA LYS A 38 6.45 -22.24 21.61
C LYS A 38 5.65 -23.47 21.17
N GLY A 39 5.20 -23.50 19.93
CA GLY A 39 4.41 -24.60 19.38
C GLY A 39 2.89 -24.40 19.48
N ASP A 40 2.43 -23.24 19.95
CA ASP A 40 1.02 -22.93 20.09
C ASP A 40 0.43 -22.43 18.76
N SER A 41 -0.80 -22.83 18.46
CA SER A 41 -1.53 -22.32 17.28
C SER A 41 -2.13 -20.95 17.60
N VAL A 42 -1.63 -19.92 16.92
CA VAL A 42 -2.09 -18.53 17.06
C VAL A 42 -2.79 -18.09 15.78
N GLU A 43 -3.94 -17.43 15.90
CA GLU A 43 -4.61 -16.79 14.77
C GLU A 43 -3.91 -15.46 14.46
N VAL A 44 -3.47 -15.29 13.21
CA VAL A 44 -2.92 -14.03 12.72
C VAL A 44 -3.73 -13.52 11.54
N TYR A 45 -3.86 -12.21 11.47
CA TYR A 45 -4.56 -11.51 10.41
C TYR A 45 -3.55 -11.01 9.39
N ASP A 46 -3.61 -11.55 8.18
CA ASP A 46 -2.73 -11.20 7.06
C ASP A 46 -3.54 -10.47 5.99
N THR A 47 -2.87 -9.61 5.23
CA THR A 47 -3.47 -8.87 4.12
C THR A 47 -3.14 -9.54 2.81
N VAL A 48 -4.15 -10.06 2.12
CA VAL A 48 -4.00 -10.63 0.79
C VAL A 48 -4.50 -9.63 -0.23
N THR A 49 -3.64 -9.21 -1.15
CA THR A 49 -4.04 -8.44 -2.33
C THR A 49 -4.42 -9.39 -3.45
N SER A 50 -5.61 -9.20 -4.03
CA SER A 50 -5.99 -9.92 -5.24
C SER A 50 -5.58 -9.07 -6.43
N GLN A 51 -4.46 -9.43 -7.09
CA GLN A 51 -3.99 -8.71 -8.29
C GLN A 51 -5.09 -8.63 -9.38
N GLY A 52 -6.01 -9.61 -9.44
CA GLY A 52 -7.16 -9.60 -10.35
C GLY A 52 -8.26 -8.58 -10.02
N MET A 53 -8.20 -7.91 -8.85
CA MET A 53 -9.17 -6.89 -8.43
C MET A 53 -8.64 -5.45 -8.57
N MET A 54 -7.43 -5.27 -9.10
CA MET A 54 -6.86 -3.94 -9.29
C MET A 54 -7.70 -3.14 -10.30
N LYS A 55 -8.20 -1.99 -9.85
CA LYS A 55 -8.82 -0.98 -10.70
C LYS A 55 -7.73 -0.10 -11.27
N ARG A 56 -7.76 0.08 -12.60
CA ARG A 56 -6.84 0.96 -13.33
C ARG A 56 -7.51 2.31 -13.53
N PHE A 57 -6.78 3.36 -13.17
CA PHE A 57 -7.12 4.76 -13.43
C PHE A 57 -6.04 5.35 -14.32
N ASN A 58 -6.42 6.12 -15.33
CA ASN A 58 -5.49 6.71 -16.28
C ASN A 58 -5.81 8.19 -16.47
N ALA A 59 -4.83 9.07 -16.22
CA ALA A 59 -5.01 10.52 -16.29
C ALA A 59 -5.33 11.03 -17.71
N ALA A 60 -5.07 10.23 -18.73
CA ALA A 60 -5.37 10.49 -20.13
C ALA A 60 -6.67 9.82 -20.62
N SER A 61 -7.44 9.13 -19.75
CA SER A 61 -8.70 8.47 -20.15
C SER A 61 -9.82 9.44 -20.57
N GLY A 62 -9.61 10.74 -20.40
CA GLY A 62 -10.60 11.79 -20.66
C GLY A 62 -11.66 11.92 -19.56
N TYR A 63 -11.73 10.97 -18.62
CA TYR A 63 -12.59 11.05 -17.45
C TYR A 63 -11.94 11.91 -16.37
N TYR A 64 -12.65 12.95 -15.92
CA TYR A 64 -12.16 13.83 -14.87
C TYR A 64 -11.84 13.08 -13.57
N ALA A 65 -12.68 12.12 -13.18
CA ALA A 65 -12.48 11.32 -11.97
C ALA A 65 -11.20 10.48 -11.99
N ASP A 66 -10.83 9.90 -13.13
CA ASP A 66 -9.58 9.14 -13.26
C ASP A 66 -8.37 10.06 -13.11
N ARG A 67 -8.41 11.22 -13.75
CA ARG A 67 -7.34 12.22 -13.66
C ARG A 67 -7.17 12.74 -12.23
N GLU A 68 -8.27 13.04 -11.57
CA GLU A 68 -8.28 13.49 -10.17
C GLU A 68 -7.71 12.40 -9.25
N PHE A 69 -8.18 11.16 -9.41
CA PHE A 69 -7.68 10.03 -8.62
C PHE A 69 -6.17 9.83 -8.79
N VAL A 70 -5.66 9.84 -10.03
CA VAL A 70 -4.21 9.74 -10.29
C VAL A 70 -3.46 10.90 -9.64
N THR A 71 -3.96 12.13 -9.78
CA THR A 71 -3.31 13.33 -9.25
C THR A 71 -3.19 13.30 -7.73
N GLU A 72 -4.29 13.01 -7.03
CA GLU A 72 -4.30 12.96 -5.56
C GLU A 72 -3.48 11.77 -5.05
N SER A 73 -3.47 10.65 -5.78
CA SER A 73 -2.63 9.48 -5.45
C SER A 73 -1.13 9.81 -5.47
N TYR A 74 -0.66 10.57 -6.46
CA TYR A 74 0.74 11.04 -6.49
C TYR A 74 1.06 11.99 -5.34
N ARG A 75 0.15 12.92 -5.01
CA ARG A 75 0.33 13.85 -3.89
C ARG A 75 0.42 13.12 -2.56
N TRP A 76 -0.50 12.19 -2.31
CA TRP A 76 -0.50 11.36 -1.12
C TRP A 76 0.80 10.56 -1.00
N PHE A 77 1.22 9.88 -2.07
CA PHE A 77 2.45 9.09 -2.07
C PHE A 77 3.69 9.95 -1.76
N ASN A 78 3.82 11.10 -2.42
CA ASN A 78 4.93 12.02 -2.18
C ASN A 78 4.90 12.56 -0.74
N SER A 79 3.72 12.87 -0.19
CA SER A 79 3.60 13.35 1.20
C SER A 79 4.09 12.31 2.21
N ILE A 80 3.82 11.03 1.98
CA ILE A 80 4.34 9.92 2.79
C ILE A 80 5.86 9.85 2.65
N TRP A 81 6.36 9.90 1.43
CA TRP A 81 7.79 9.84 1.16
C TRP A 81 8.53 10.98 1.85
N GLU A 82 8.07 12.22 1.70
CA GLU A 82 8.66 13.40 2.36
C GLU A 82 8.59 13.28 3.89
N THR A 83 7.45 12.84 4.45
CA THR A 83 7.28 12.74 5.91
C THR A 83 8.15 11.64 6.52
N ILE A 84 8.20 10.46 5.90
CA ILE A 84 8.90 9.28 6.44
C ILE A 84 10.39 9.30 6.09
N SER A 85 10.78 9.90 4.96
CA SER A 85 12.20 9.98 4.55
C SER A 85 13.01 11.02 5.31
N THR A 86 12.41 11.79 6.24
CA THR A 86 13.12 12.86 6.95
C THR A 86 13.90 12.38 8.20
N GLU A 87 13.99 11.07 8.49
CA GLU A 87 14.93 10.57 9.51
C GLU A 87 15.90 9.51 8.99
N GLY A 88 17.03 9.98 8.43
CA GLY A 88 18.20 9.15 8.15
C GLY A 88 19.45 9.96 7.77
N PHE A 89 20.43 9.96 8.69
CA PHE A 89 21.84 10.39 8.59
C PHE A 89 22.19 11.88 8.82
N SER A 90 22.62 12.20 10.04
CA SER A 90 23.76 13.10 10.26
C SER A 90 25.02 12.24 10.46
N SER A 91 26.07 12.56 9.69
CA SER A 91 27.44 11.99 9.75
C SER A 91 28.15 12.21 11.06
#